data_AF-A0A533Y5I0-F1
#
_entry.id   AF-A0A533Y5I0-F1
#
_cell.length_a   1.000
_cell.length_b   1.000
_cell.length_c   1.000
_cell.angle_alpha   90.00
_cell.angle_beta   90.00
_cell.angle_gamma   90.00
#
_symmetry.space_group_name_H-M   'P 1'
#
loop_
_entity.id
_entity.type
_entity.pdbx_description
1 polymer ?
#
loop_
_entity_poly.entity_id
_entity_poly.type
_entity_poly.pdbx_seq_one_letter_code
_entity_poly.pdbx_strand_id
1 'polypeptide(L)' 'MLMKRPPHPGRIVRQECIEPLGLTVTEAAARLGVTRQNLNNLLNGKSG' A
#
# COMPACT_ATOMS: atom_id res chain seq x y z
N MET A 1 2.90 -11.17 -22.43
CA MET A 1 1.65 -11.83 -22.00
C MET A 1 1.01 -10.95 -20.92
N LEU A 2 -0.31 -10.68 -20.98
CA LEU A 2 -1.02 -10.00 -19.89
C LEU A 2 -1.25 -10.96 -18.71
N MET A 3 -1.08 -10.47 -17.49
CA MET A 3 -1.40 -11.25 -16.29
C MET A 3 -2.91 -11.51 -16.23
N LYS A 4 -3.30 -12.79 -16.07
CA LYS A 4 -4.71 -13.22 -16.10
C LYS A 4 -5.51 -12.69 -14.89
N ARG A 5 -4.83 -12.42 -13.76
CA ARG A 5 -5.37 -11.83 -12.52
C ARG A 5 -4.26 -11.06 -11.78
N PRO A 6 -4.00 -9.79 -12.13
CA PRO A 6 -2.97 -9.02 -11.46
C PRO A 6 -3.34 -8.77 -9.99
N PRO A 7 -2.39 -8.84 -9.05
CA PRO A 7 -2.62 -8.41 -7.68
C PRO A 7 -2.93 -6.91 -7.64
N HIS A 8 -3.74 -6.49 -6.68
CA HIS A 8 -4.03 -5.07 -6.45
C HIS A 8 -2.72 -4.33 -6.14
N PRO A 9 -2.44 -3.16 -6.76
CA PRO A 9 -1.16 -2.46 -6.60
C PRO A 9 -0.85 -2.13 -5.13
N GLY A 10 -1.86 -1.75 -4.35
CA GLY A 10 -1.66 -1.48 -2.92
C GLY A 10 -1.20 -2.70 -2.10
N ARG A 11 -1.50 -3.94 -2.54
CA ARG A 11 -0.94 -5.13 -1.90
C ARG A 11 0.57 -5.25 -2.15
N ILE A 12 1.02 -4.90 -3.35
CA ILE A 12 2.44 -4.87 -3.69
C ILE A 12 3.15 -3.82 -2.84
N VAL A 13 2.61 -2.61 -2.73
CA VAL A 13 3.20 -1.55 -1.89
C VAL A 13 3.34 -2.00 -0.44
N ARG A 14 2.33 -2.71 0.09
CA ARG A 14 2.39 -3.25 1.46
C ARG A 14 3.56 -4.22 1.63
N GLN A 15 3.66 -5.21 0.75
CA GLN A 15 4.63 -6.32 0.84
C GLN A 15 6.05 -5.89 0.50
N GLU A 16 6.22 -5.02 -0.48
CA GLU A 16 7.54 -4.67 -1.03
C GLU A 16 8.10 -3.38 -0.44
N CYS A 17 7.26 -2.51 0.15
CA CYS A 17 7.71 -1.22 0.67
C CYS A 17 7.44 -1.05 2.17
N ILE A 18 6.25 -1.38 2.66
CA ILE A 18 5.87 -1.08 4.05
C ILE A 18 6.43 -2.12 5.03
N GLU A 19 6.18 -3.41 4.77
CA GLU A 19 6.57 -4.52 5.64
C GLU A 19 8.11 -4.67 5.77
N PRO A 20 8.91 -4.61 4.69
CA PRO A 20 10.38 -4.75 4.79
C PRO A 20 11.04 -3.59 5.53
N LEU A 21 10.44 -2.40 5.49
CA LEU A 21 10.93 -1.22 6.21
C LEU A 21 10.46 -1.19 7.67
N GLY A 22 9.64 -2.16 8.11
CA GLY A 22 9.09 -2.20 9.46
C GLY A 22 8.20 -1.00 9.80
N LEU A 23 7.65 -0.33 8.78
CA LEU A 23 6.86 0.89 8.98
C LEU A 23 5.43 0.54 9.33
N THR A 24 4.87 1.27 10.29
CA THR A 24 3.42 1.28 10.48
C THR A 24 2.75 2.10 9.36
N VAL A 25 1.46 1.83 9.12
CA VAL A 25 0.65 2.60 8.15
C VAL A 25 0.64 4.09 8.50
N THR A 26 0.65 4.43 9.80
CA THR A 26 0.68 5.83 10.26
C THR A 26 2.00 6.51 9.89
N GLU A 27 3.13 5.87 10.17
CA GLU A 27 4.46 6.42 9.85
C GLU A 27 4.67 6.55 8.35
N ALA A 28 4.27 5.53 7.59
CA ALA A 28 4.36 5.55 6.14
C ALA A 28 3.49 6.68 5.55
N ALA A 29 2.27 6.87 6.05
CA ALA A 29 1.39 7.95 5.60
C ALA A 29 1.98 9.33 5.89
N ALA A 30 2.55 9.52 7.09
CA ALA A 30 3.20 10.77 7.47
C ALA A 30 4.41 11.07 6.57
N ARG A 31 5.26 10.08 6.27
CA ARG A 31 6.43 10.24 5.40
C ARG A 31 6.05 10.52 3.94
N LEU A 32 4.93 9.98 3.47
CA LEU A 32 4.43 10.16 2.11
C LEU A 32 3.56 11.43 1.95
N GLY A 33 3.26 12.14 3.04
CA GLY A 33 2.43 13.35 3.00
C GLY A 33 0.96 13.08 2.66
N VAL A 34 0.47 11.86 2.93
CA VAL A 34 -0.92 11.45 2.67
C VAL A 34 -1.66 11.17 3.98
N THR A 35 -2.99 11.14 3.93
CA THR A 35 -3.76 10.73 5.12
C THR A 35 -3.57 9.24 5.38
N ARG A 36 -3.58 8.85 6.66
CA ARG A 36 -3.56 7.44 7.07
C ARG A 36 -4.69 6.64 6.42
N GLN A 37 -5.87 7.23 6.27
CA GLN A 37 -7.05 6.57 5.70
C GLN A 37 -6.87 6.27 4.21
N ASN A 38 -6.32 7.22 3.44
CA ASN A 38 -6.01 7.02 2.02
C ASN A 38 -5.01 5.88 1.86
N LEU A 39 -3.90 5.91 2.61
CA LEU A 39 -2.91 4.84 2.52
C LEU A 39 -3.51 3.48 2.93
N ASN A 40 -4.27 3.43 4.02
CA ASN A 40 -4.93 2.21 4.46
C ASN A 40 -5.88 1.62 3.40
N ASN A 41 -6.67 2.46 2.73
CA ASN A 41 -7.59 2.00 1.70
C ASN A 41 -6.83 1.44 0.49
N LEU A 42 -5.73 2.08 0.08
CA LEU A 42 -4.86 1.59 -0.98
C LEU A 42 -4.27 0.23 -0.61
N LEU A 43 -3.60 0.14 0.54
CA LEU A 43 -2.90 -1.09 0.98
C LEU A 43 -3.83 -2.30 1.13
N ASN A 44 -5.10 -2.06 1.51
CA ASN A 44 -6.11 -3.12 1.65
C ASN A 44 -6.91 -3.38 0.37
N GLY A 45 -6.60 -2.73 -0.75
CA GLY A 45 -7.33 -2.92 -2.01
C GLY A 45 -8.76 -2.39 -1.99
N LYS A 46 -9.04 -1.41 -1.14
CA LYS A 46 -10.34 -0.72 -1.02
C LYS A 46 -10.40 0.56 -1.84
N SER A 47 -9.28 0.99 -2.42
CA SER A 47 -9.19 2.15 -3.31
C SER A 47 -8.05 1.96 -4.31
N GLY A 48 -8.28 2.37 -5.56
CA GLY A 48 -7.37 2.17 -6.69
C GLY A 48 -8.19 2.00 -7.97
#